data_AF-A0A2E6I832-F1
#
_entry.id   AF-A0A2E6I832-F1
#
_cell.length_a   1.000
_cell.length_b   1.000
_cell.length_c   1.000
_cell.angle_alpha   90.00
_cell.angle_beta   90.00
_cell.angle_gamma   90.00
#
_symmetry.space_group_name_H-M   'P 1'
#
loop_
_entity.id
_entity.type
_entity.pdbx_description
1 polymer ?
#
loop_
_entity_poly.entity_id
_entity_poly.type
_entity_poly.pdbx_seq_one_letter_code
_entity_poly.pdbx_strand_id
1 'polypeptide(L)'
;MLEGSVSTSPPPKAERGPNPFEIVLGAFFLILVLPAISIAVGELSQVADSLEYGGSAVDIRNSLIYSLTSIMTLLVLGLYYLGAIKTKIRKQAAGGTLVALALLNFLCRLGDFQRELQQNREWGWDGSILEYLSWSSTHERIELVLIGAIIGLLVMKK
;
A
#
# COMPACT_ATOMS: atom_id res chain seq x y z
N MET A 1 -18.57 -48.26 -43.90
CA MET A 1 -19.24 -47.15 -43.19
C MET A 1 -18.22 -46.60 -42.20
N LEU A 2 -17.69 -45.41 -42.46
CA LEU A 2 -16.71 -44.75 -41.58
C LEU A 2 -17.48 -43.76 -40.73
N GLU A 3 -17.72 -44.10 -39.47
CA GLU A 3 -18.23 -43.15 -38.48
C GLU A 3 -17.09 -42.20 -38.11
N GLY A 4 -17.14 -41.00 -38.68
CA GLY A 4 -16.27 -39.90 -38.28
C GLY A 4 -16.64 -39.46 -36.87
N SER A 5 -15.72 -39.60 -35.93
CA SER A 5 -15.85 -39.06 -34.58
C SER A 5 -15.84 -37.52 -34.65
N VAL A 6 -17.03 -36.93 -34.48
CA VAL A 6 -17.18 -35.48 -34.31
C VAL A 6 -16.56 -35.12 -32.97
N SER A 7 -15.33 -34.62 -33.00
CA SER A 7 -14.67 -33.98 -31.86
C SER A 7 -15.49 -32.73 -31.48
N THR A 8 -16.31 -32.86 -30.45
CA THR A 8 -16.98 -31.72 -29.82
C THR A 8 -15.97 -31.04 -28.91
N SER A 9 -15.23 -30.08 -29.47
CA SER A 9 -14.50 -29.12 -28.64
C SER A 9 -15.51 -28.38 -27.76
N PRO A 10 -15.27 -28.26 -26.44
CA PRO A 10 -16.17 -27.53 -25.57
C PRO A 10 -16.26 -26.08 -26.07
N PRO A 11 -17.45 -25.45 -25.99
CA PRO A 11 -17.61 -24.06 -26.42
C PRO A 11 -16.60 -23.18 -25.68
N PRO A 12 -16.02 -22.16 -26.34
CA PRO A 12 -15.12 -21.23 -25.68
C PRO A 12 -15.84 -20.67 -24.45
N LYS A 13 -15.21 -20.79 -23.28
CA LYS A 13 -15.69 -20.15 -22.05
C LYS A 13 -15.94 -18.69 -22.39
N ALA A 14 -17.20 -18.28 -22.38
CA ALA A 14 -17.58 -16.88 -22.55
C ALA A 14 -16.75 -16.07 -21.54
N GLU A 15 -15.83 -15.26 -22.03
CA GLU A 15 -15.08 -14.33 -21.19
C GLU A 15 -16.12 -13.45 -20.49
N ARG A 16 -16.22 -13.61 -19.18
CA ARG A 16 -17.13 -12.79 -18.36
C ARG A 16 -16.68 -11.34 -18.58
N GLY A 17 -17.50 -10.55 -19.26
CA GLY A 17 -17.25 -9.13 -19.49
C GLY A 17 -16.91 -8.42 -18.17
N PRO A 18 -16.17 -7.30 -18.22
CA PRO A 18 -15.71 -6.64 -17.01
C PRO A 18 -16.89 -6.27 -16.12
N ASN A 19 -16.84 -6.69 -14.87
CA ASN A 19 -17.90 -6.47 -13.90
C ASN A 19 -18.03 -4.96 -13.65
N PRO A 20 -19.19 -4.33 -13.91
CA PRO A 20 -19.36 -2.88 -13.78
C PRO A 20 -19.04 -2.39 -12.36
N PHE A 21 -19.28 -3.23 -11.34
CA PHE A 21 -18.91 -2.92 -9.97
C PHE A 21 -17.39 -2.84 -9.77
N GLU A 22 -16.62 -3.75 -10.36
CA GLU A 22 -15.15 -3.72 -10.30
C GLU A 22 -14.60 -2.50 -11.02
N ILE A 23 -15.21 -2.08 -12.13
CA ILE A 23 -14.83 -0.84 -12.82
C ILE A 23 -15.04 0.38 -11.93
N VAL A 24 -16.22 0.51 -11.30
CA VAL A 24 -16.53 1.64 -10.41
C VAL A 24 -15.57 1.66 -9.22
N LEU A 25 -15.33 0.50 -8.60
CA LEU A 25 -14.41 0.37 -7.48
C LEU A 25 -12.97 0.72 -7.87
N GLY A 26 -12.52 0.26 -9.03
CA GLY A 26 -11.19 0.58 -9.55
C GLY A 26 -11.02 2.06 -9.85
N ALA A 27 -12.02 2.69 -10.48
CA ALA A 27 -12.04 4.13 -10.73
C ALA A 27 -12.02 4.94 -9.42
N PHE A 28 -12.79 4.51 -8.42
CA PHE A 28 -12.80 5.13 -7.09
C PHE A 28 -11.40 5.15 -6.47
N PHE A 29 -10.68 4.02 -6.46
CA PHE A 29 -9.31 3.99 -5.94
C PHE A 29 -8.34 4.88 -6.72
N LEU A 30 -8.47 4.95 -8.05
CA LEU A 30 -7.63 5.85 -8.86
C LEU A 30 -7.94 7.33 -8.60
N ILE A 31 -9.20 7.71 -8.40
CA ILE A 31 -9.57 9.07 -8.04
C ILE A 31 -8.95 9.45 -6.69
N LEU A 32 -8.94 8.52 -5.73
CA LEU A 32 -8.31 8.72 -4.41
C LEU A 32 -6.78 8.86 -4.45
N VAL A 33 -6.11 8.46 -5.53
CA VAL A 33 -4.67 8.70 -5.68
C VAL A 33 -4.37 10.20 -5.71
N LEU A 34 -5.21 11.04 -6.32
CA LEU A 34 -4.99 12.48 -6.41
C LEU A 34 -4.95 13.18 -5.03
N PRO A 35 -5.96 13.05 -4.15
CA PRO A 35 -5.87 13.63 -2.82
C PRO A 35 -4.73 13.01 -1.99
N ALA A 36 -4.44 11.71 -2.15
CA ALA A 36 -3.30 11.09 -1.47
C ALA A 36 -1.95 11.71 -1.88
N ILE A 37 -1.75 11.99 -3.17
CA ILE A 37 -0.57 12.73 -3.66
C ILE A 37 -0.55 14.14 -3.10
N SER A 38 -1.69 14.85 -3.10
CA SER A 38 -1.74 16.23 -2.58
C SER A 38 -1.35 16.31 -1.11
N ILE A 39 -1.81 15.37 -0.28
CA ILE A 39 -1.45 15.28 1.13
C ILE A 39 0.04 14.94 1.27
N ALA A 40 0.53 13.95 0.53
CA ALA A 40 1.93 13.54 0.55
C ALA A 40 2.90 14.68 0.19
N VAL A 41 2.57 15.50 -0.81
CA VAL A 41 3.37 16.66 -1.20
C VAL A 41 3.35 17.72 -0.11
N GLY A 42 2.19 17.96 0.53
CA GLY A 42 2.08 18.88 1.66
C GLY A 42 2.93 18.46 2.85
N GLU A 43 2.85 17.18 3.24
CA GLU A 43 3.67 16.62 4.31
C GLU A 43 5.16 16.68 3.97
N LEU A 44 5.54 16.33 2.73
CA LEU A 44 6.93 16.39 2.30
C LEU A 44 7.49 17.81 2.34
N SER A 45 6.69 18.82 1.95
CA SER A 45 7.09 20.23 2.04
C SER A 45 7.36 20.64 3.48
N GLN A 46 6.47 20.27 4.41
CA GLN A 46 6.64 20.59 5.83
C GLN A 46 7.90 19.93 6.42
N VAL A 47 8.16 18.68 6.06
CA VAL A 47 9.37 17.97 6.51
C VAL A 47 10.63 18.54 5.85
N ALA A 48 10.55 18.94 4.58
CA ALA A 48 11.66 19.60 3.89
C ALA A 48 12.00 20.96 4.55
N ASP A 49 10.99 21.77 4.87
CA ASP A 49 11.16 23.03 5.59
C ASP A 49 11.80 22.78 6.96
N SER A 50 11.43 21.68 7.65
CA SER A 50 12.03 21.34 8.94
C SER A 50 13.55 21.12 8.88
N LEU A 51 14.12 20.73 7.72
CA LEU A 51 15.57 20.58 7.56
C LEU A 51 16.32 21.90 7.78
N GLU A 52 15.73 23.02 7.36
CA GLU A 52 16.31 24.35 7.55
C GLU A 52 16.45 24.69 9.04
N TYR A 53 15.59 24.11 9.87
CA TYR A 53 15.55 24.31 11.32
C TYR A 53 16.15 23.15 12.11
N GLY A 54 17.00 22.32 11.48
CA GLY A 54 17.71 21.21 12.14
C GLY A 54 16.98 19.86 12.11
N GLY A 55 15.96 19.71 11.27
CA GLY A 55 15.28 18.44 10.98
C GLY A 55 16.21 17.39 10.36
N SER A 56 15.82 16.11 10.44
CA SER A 56 16.65 15.01 9.95
C SER A 56 16.28 14.60 8.53
N ALA A 57 17.28 14.32 7.69
CA ALA A 57 17.06 13.68 6.38
C ALA A 57 16.37 12.30 6.51
N VAL A 58 16.45 11.67 7.68
CA VAL A 58 15.70 10.45 8.02
C VAL A 58 14.20 10.70 7.97
N ASP A 59 13.75 11.88 8.40
CA ASP A 59 12.34 12.23 8.50
C ASP A 59 11.75 12.40 7.08
N ILE A 60 12.51 13.01 6.15
CA ILE A 60 12.15 13.09 4.73
C ILE A 60 12.00 11.70 4.14
N ARG A 61 13.01 10.85 4.34
CA ARG A 61 13.00 9.48 3.81
C ARG A 61 11.78 8.71 4.29
N ASN A 62 11.46 8.81 5.58
CA ASN A 62 10.35 8.07 6.16
C ASN A 62 8.99 8.62 5.70
N SER A 63 8.86 9.95 5.55
CA SER A 63 7.69 10.60 4.94
C SER A 63 7.46 10.13 3.49
N LEU A 64 8.53 10.06 2.69
CA LEU A 64 8.48 9.55 1.31
C LEU A 64 8.03 8.09 1.26
N ILE A 65 8.60 7.23 2.10
CA ILE A 65 8.27 5.80 2.13
C ILE A 65 6.81 5.59 2.56
N TYR A 66 6.35 6.34 3.56
CA TYR A 66 4.95 6.31 4.00
C TYR A 66 3.99 6.71 2.88
N SER A 67 4.21 7.88 2.30
CA SER A 67 3.41 8.42 1.19
C SER A 67 3.38 7.48 -0.01
N LEU A 68 4.54 6.95 -0.40
CA LEU A 68 4.67 6.03 -1.52
C LEU A 68 3.91 4.72 -1.26
N THR A 69 3.94 4.21 -0.03
CA THR A 69 3.18 3.00 0.36
C THR A 69 1.67 3.23 0.17
N SER A 70 1.13 4.36 0.66
CA SER A 70 -0.28 4.72 0.52
C SER A 70 -0.69 4.88 -0.95
N ILE A 71 0.08 5.66 -1.72
CA ILE A 71 -0.19 5.93 -3.14
C ILE A 71 -0.13 4.63 -3.95
N MET A 72 0.89 3.80 -3.74
CA MET A 72 1.03 2.54 -4.46
C MET A 72 -0.08 1.55 -4.12
N THR A 73 -0.54 1.52 -2.86
CA THR A 73 -1.67 0.66 -2.46
C THR A 73 -2.95 1.03 -3.21
N LEU A 74 -3.28 2.33 -3.26
CA LEU A 74 -4.44 2.82 -4.01
C LEU A 74 -4.29 2.58 -5.51
N LEU A 75 -3.11 2.87 -6.08
CA LEU A 75 -2.84 2.70 -7.49
C LEU A 75 -2.95 1.22 -7.92
N VAL A 76 -2.32 0.31 -7.18
CA VAL A 76 -2.36 -1.13 -7.47
C VAL A 76 -3.78 -1.66 -7.33
N LEU A 77 -4.54 -1.26 -6.31
CA LEU A 77 -5.95 -1.63 -6.17
C LEU A 77 -6.79 -1.13 -7.36
N GLY A 78 -6.64 0.14 -7.74
CA GLY A 78 -7.36 0.73 -8.86
C GLY A 78 -7.09 0.01 -10.17
N LEU A 79 -5.81 -0.21 -10.48
CA LEU A 79 -5.37 -0.94 -11.67
C LEU A 79 -5.77 -2.43 -11.64
N TYR A 80 -5.77 -3.06 -10.46
CA TYR A 80 -6.20 -4.44 -10.30
C TYR A 80 -7.68 -4.61 -10.63
N TYR A 81 -8.56 -3.77 -10.06
CA TYR A 81 -10.01 -3.83 -10.26
C TYR A 81 -10.45 -3.37 -11.65
N LEU A 82 -9.75 -2.43 -12.29
CA LEU A 82 -9.99 -2.08 -13.70
C LEU A 82 -9.50 -3.18 -14.68
N GLY A 83 -8.86 -4.23 -14.15
CA GLY A 83 -8.32 -5.31 -14.97
C GLY A 83 -7.08 -4.88 -15.76
N ALA A 84 -6.30 -3.89 -15.35
CA ALA A 84 -5.01 -3.62 -15.96
C ALA A 84 -3.94 -4.67 -15.55
N ILE A 85 -4.12 -5.28 -14.36
CA ILE A 85 -3.23 -6.29 -13.77
C ILE A 85 -3.84 -7.70 -13.92
N LYS A 86 -3.91 -8.21 -15.16
CA LYS A 86 -4.55 -9.51 -15.45
C LYS A 86 -3.61 -10.70 -15.35
N THR A 87 -2.36 -10.54 -15.79
CA THR A 87 -1.44 -11.68 -15.95
C THR A 87 -0.81 -12.06 -14.61
N LYS A 88 -0.55 -13.37 -14.43
CA LYS A 88 0.10 -13.89 -13.22
C LYS A 88 1.39 -13.13 -12.87
N ILE A 89 2.22 -12.84 -13.87
CA ILE A 89 3.48 -12.10 -13.69
C ILE A 89 3.21 -10.67 -13.20
N ARG A 90 2.26 -9.94 -13.81
CA ARG A 90 1.92 -8.57 -13.38
C ARG A 90 1.35 -8.54 -11.97
N LYS A 91 0.53 -9.54 -11.62
CA LYS A 91 -0.03 -9.67 -10.26
C LYS A 91 1.05 -9.96 -9.23
N GLN A 92 1.97 -10.88 -9.54
CA GLN A 92 3.13 -11.16 -8.69
C GLN A 92 4.03 -9.94 -8.51
N ALA A 93 4.32 -9.22 -9.59
CA ALA A 93 5.12 -8.00 -9.53
C ALA A 93 4.43 -6.92 -8.70
N ALA A 94 3.17 -6.58 -9.00
CA ALA A 94 2.44 -5.54 -8.29
C ALA A 94 2.24 -5.85 -6.81
N GLY A 95 1.78 -7.06 -6.49
CA GLY A 95 1.60 -7.47 -5.09
C GLY A 95 2.92 -7.64 -4.35
N GLY A 96 3.98 -8.13 -5.02
CA GLY A 96 5.33 -8.18 -4.47
C GLY A 96 5.89 -6.80 -4.15
N THR A 97 5.67 -5.82 -5.02
CA THR A 97 6.01 -4.42 -4.76
C THR A 97 5.28 -3.86 -3.54
N LEU A 98 3.98 -4.15 -3.38
CA LEU A 98 3.24 -3.72 -2.18
C LEU A 98 3.80 -4.35 -0.89
N VAL A 99 4.11 -5.65 -0.92
CA VAL A 99 4.70 -6.34 0.24
C VAL A 99 6.08 -5.75 0.56
N ALA A 100 6.92 -5.51 -0.45
CA ALA A 100 8.24 -4.91 -0.25
C ALA A 100 8.16 -3.49 0.33
N LEU A 101 7.25 -2.65 -0.18
CA LEU A 101 7.01 -1.31 0.35
C LEU A 101 6.47 -1.34 1.78
N ALA A 102 5.52 -2.24 2.07
CA ALA A 102 4.99 -2.42 3.43
C ALA A 102 6.10 -2.85 4.42
N LEU A 103 6.96 -3.79 4.03
CA LEU A 103 8.10 -4.21 4.84
C LEU A 103 9.11 -3.07 5.05
N LEU A 104 9.43 -2.32 4.00
CA LEU A 104 10.33 -1.18 4.09
C LEU A 104 9.76 -0.10 5.04
N ASN A 105 8.47 0.21 4.91
CA ASN A 105 7.76 1.15 5.77
C ASN A 105 7.73 0.68 7.23
N PHE A 106 7.50 -0.62 7.46
CA PHE A 106 7.59 -1.22 8.79
C PHE A 106 8.98 -1.02 9.42
N LEU A 107 10.05 -1.32 8.69
CA LEU A 107 11.42 -1.18 9.17
C LEU A 107 11.78 0.27 9.51
N CYS A 108 11.38 1.22 8.67
CA CYS A 108 11.57 2.65 8.95
C CYS A 108 10.91 3.06 10.27
N ARG A 109 9.69 2.58 10.52
CA ARG A 109 8.95 2.92 11.73
C ARG A 109 9.47 2.27 12.99
N LEU A 110 10.05 1.07 12.92
CA LEU A 110 10.74 0.51 14.08
C LEU A 110 11.88 1.42 14.55
N GLY A 111 12.60 2.04 13.60
CA GLY A 111 13.63 3.03 13.92
C GLY A 111 13.05 4.32 14.53
N ASP A 112 11.94 4.82 13.97
CA ASP A 112 11.28 6.01 14.50
C ASP A 112 10.71 5.78 15.89
N PHE A 113 10.08 4.63 16.13
CA PHE A 113 9.51 4.30 17.43
C PHE A 113 10.57 4.29 18.53
N GLN A 114 11.77 3.80 18.25
CA GLN A 114 12.86 3.85 19.22
C GLN A 114 13.26 5.29 19.54
N ARG A 115 13.36 6.16 18.52
CA ARG A 115 13.67 7.58 18.69
C ARG A 115 12.57 8.35 19.41
N GLU A 116 11.32 8.17 19.00
CA GLU A 116 10.13 8.81 19.60
C GLU A 116 9.98 8.38 21.08
N LEU A 117 10.12 7.08 21.38
CA LEU A 117 10.10 6.58 22.77
C LEU A 117 11.22 7.18 23.62
N GLN A 118 12.43 7.31 23.06
CA GLN A 118 13.55 7.94 23.79
C GLN A 118 13.28 9.42 24.07
N GLN A 119 12.82 10.17 23.07
CA GLN A 119 12.48 11.59 23.23
C GLN A 119 11.35 11.80 24.25
N ASN A 120 10.31 10.98 24.20
CA ASN A 120 9.21 11.05 25.16
C ASN A 120 9.70 10.79 26.60
N ARG A 121 10.62 9.85 26.79
CA ARG A 121 11.26 9.61 28.10
C ARG A 121 12.10 10.79 28.57
N GLU A 122 12.85 11.41 27.66
CA GLU A 122 13.62 12.63 27.95
C GLU A 122 12.69 13.81 28.33
N TRP A 123 11.47 13.84 27.80
CA TRP A 123 10.42 14.81 28.15
C TRP A 123 9.55 14.39 29.36
N GLY A 124 9.91 13.31 30.05
CA GLY A 124 9.29 12.90 31.32
C GLY A 124 8.11 11.95 31.20
N TRP A 125 7.84 11.37 30.03
CA TRP A 125 6.87 10.28 29.89
C TRP A 125 7.49 8.93 30.27
N ASP A 126 6.90 8.23 31.24
CA ASP A 126 7.39 6.92 31.73
C ASP A 126 6.54 5.72 31.29
N GLY A 127 5.56 5.95 30.41
CA GLY A 127 4.56 4.97 30.04
C GLY A 127 5.12 3.72 29.37
N SER A 128 4.26 2.71 29.27
CA SER A 128 4.65 1.41 28.70
C SER A 128 4.70 1.45 27.17
N ILE A 129 5.46 0.51 26.57
CA ILE A 129 5.47 0.34 25.10
C ILE A 129 4.07 0.02 24.57
N LEU A 130 3.25 -0.72 25.32
CA LEU A 130 1.87 -1.04 24.93
C LEU A 130 0.99 0.21 24.85
N GLU A 131 1.17 1.13 25.80
CA GLU A 131 0.48 2.42 25.79
C GLU A 131 0.90 3.26 24.58
N TYR A 132 2.20 3.34 24.30
CA TYR A 132 2.71 4.03 23.11
C TYR A 132 2.18 3.43 21.80
N LEU A 133 2.10 2.09 21.71
CA LEU A 133 1.53 1.40 20.55
C LEU A 133 0.02 1.66 20.39
N SER A 134 -0.68 2.03 21.46
CA SER A 134 -2.10 2.37 21.42
C SER A 134 -2.40 3.81 20.98
N TRP A 135 -1.38 4.67 20.89
CA TRP A 135 -1.56 6.04 20.43
C TRP A 135 -2.10 6.06 18.99
N SER A 136 -2.97 7.02 18.68
CA SER A 136 -3.60 7.14 17.36
C SER A 136 -2.56 7.18 16.24
N SER A 137 -1.58 8.06 16.39
CA SER A 137 -0.47 8.20 15.45
C SER A 137 0.31 6.89 15.25
N THR A 138 0.50 6.08 16.29
CA THR A 138 1.32 4.86 16.24
C THR A 138 0.56 3.68 15.64
N HIS A 139 -0.67 3.43 16.07
CA HIS A 139 -1.43 2.27 15.60
C HIS A 139 -1.95 2.45 14.17
N GLU A 140 -2.48 3.64 13.81
CA GLU A 140 -2.96 3.93 12.44
C GLU A 140 -1.85 3.71 11.42
N ARG A 141 -0.64 4.12 11.79
CA ARG A 141 0.57 3.82 11.05
C ARG A 141 0.66 2.30 10.85
N ILE A 142 0.81 1.51 11.92
CA ILE A 142 1.00 0.04 11.83
C ILE A 142 -0.08 -0.63 10.97
N GLU A 143 -1.34 -0.22 11.12
CA GLU A 143 -2.46 -0.74 10.33
C GLU A 143 -2.27 -0.55 8.83
N LEU A 144 -1.81 0.63 8.40
CA LEU A 144 -1.54 0.89 6.97
C LEU A 144 -0.52 -0.10 6.40
N VAL A 145 0.55 -0.40 7.15
CA VAL A 145 1.57 -1.37 6.73
C VAL A 145 0.96 -2.76 6.59
N LEU A 146 0.14 -3.18 7.55
CA LEU A 146 -0.54 -4.47 7.51
C LEU A 146 -1.51 -4.55 6.33
N ILE A 147 -2.31 -3.51 6.10
CA ILE A 147 -3.24 -3.42 4.97
C ILE A 147 -2.49 -3.51 3.65
N GLY A 148 -1.40 -2.77 3.47
CA GLY A 148 -0.57 -2.81 2.26
C GLY A 148 -0.02 -4.22 1.99
N ALA A 149 0.50 -4.88 3.02
CA ALA A 149 1.00 -6.26 2.92
C ALA A 149 -0.12 -7.26 2.58
N ILE A 150 -1.26 -7.18 3.25
CA ILE A 150 -2.42 -8.05 3.02
C ILE A 150 -2.94 -7.88 1.59
N ILE A 151 -3.11 -6.65 1.12
CA ILE A 151 -3.53 -6.37 -0.25
C ILE A 151 -2.52 -6.94 -1.24
N GLY A 152 -1.22 -6.73 -0.99
CA GLY A 152 -0.16 -7.29 -1.82
C GLY A 152 -0.29 -8.81 -1.97
N LEU A 153 -0.41 -9.53 -0.85
CA LEU A 153 -0.60 -10.97 -0.85
C LEU A 153 -1.90 -11.42 -1.57
N LEU A 154 -2.99 -10.67 -1.39
CA LEU A 154 -4.27 -10.96 -2.06
C LEU A 154 -4.19 -10.78 -3.57
N VAL A 155 -3.53 -9.72 -4.04
CA VAL A 155 -3.30 -9.45 -5.47
C VAL A 155 -2.44 -10.56 -6.09
N MET A 156 -1.45 -11.08 -5.38
CA MET A 156 -0.60 -12.18 -5.88
C MET A 156 -1.34 -13.51 -5.98
N LYS A 157 -2.29 -13.76 -5.06
CA LYS A 157 -3.00 -15.04 -4.93
C LYS A 157 -4.14 -15.19 -5.95
N LYS A 158 -4.88 -14.12 -6.21
CA LYS A 158 -6.03 -14.13 -7.14
C LYS A 158 -5.60 -13.92 -8.57
#